data_AF-A0A397CZE0-F1
#
_entry.id   AF-A0A397CZE0-F1
#
_cell.length_a   1.000
_cell.length_b   1.000
_cell.length_c   1.000
_cell.angle_alpha   90.00
_cell.angle_beta   90.00
_cell.angle_gamma   90.00
#
_symmetry.space_group_name_H-M   'P 1'
#
loop_
_entity.id
_entity.type
_entity.pdbx_description
1 polymer ?
#
loop_
_entity_poly.entity_id
_entity_poly.type
_entity_poly.pdbx_seq_one_letter_code
_entity_poly.pdbx_strand_id
1 'polypeptide(L)'
;GLYYVQRRSSTKDYCPGLLEPMAGGVVGFGESYDESAYRELDEEMGIRNTPLTHITTFSYSSPPMLVWRSLYDCVYDGPVTKQDEEVAEVLLLSEQQILAREHDITPDGMFAFRTYLTSSRTTAK
;
A
#
# COMPACT_ATOMS: atom_id res chain seq x y z
N GLY A 1 -8.20 -9.69 8.62
CA GLY A 1 -7.84 -10.88 7.83
C GLY A 1 -6.35 -11.02 7.76
N LEU A 2 -5.84 -11.63 6.69
CA LEU A 2 -4.46 -11.47 6.23
C LEU A 2 -4.41 -10.32 5.21
N TYR A 3 -3.29 -9.63 5.14
CA TYR A 3 -3.03 -8.54 4.21
C TYR A 3 -1.78 -8.87 3.40
N TYR A 4 -1.78 -8.48 2.12
CA TYR A 4 -0.58 -8.50 1.30
C TYR A 4 0.34 -7.35 1.73
N VAL A 5 1.58 -7.70 2.06
CA VAL A 5 2.61 -6.74 2.49
C VAL A 5 3.83 -6.94 1.61
N GLN A 6 4.34 -5.86 1.06
CA GLN A 6 5.47 -5.87 0.14
C GLN A 6 6.77 -5.67 0.92
N ARG A 7 7.84 -6.34 0.52
CA ARG A 7 9.20 -5.85 0.78
C ARG A 7 9.63 -5.04 -0.42
N ARG A 8 9.90 -3.76 -0.22
CA ARG A 8 10.36 -2.84 -1.28
C ARG A 8 11.68 -3.35 -1.87
N SER A 9 11.83 -3.26 -3.18
CA SER A 9 13.09 -3.61 -3.84
C SER A 9 14.26 -2.78 -3.29
N SER A 10 15.48 -3.31 -3.39
CA SER A 10 16.69 -2.58 -2.99
C SER A 10 17.01 -1.40 -3.91
N THR A 11 16.35 -1.31 -5.06
CA THR A 11 16.52 -0.26 -6.07
C THR A 11 15.58 0.92 -5.88
N LYS A 12 14.61 0.86 -4.95
CA LYS A 12 13.73 2.00 -4.63
C LYS A 12 14.54 3.19 -4.09
N ASP A 13 14.13 4.37 -4.51
CA ASP A 13 14.62 5.68 -4.07
C ASP A 13 14.25 6.00 -2.61
N TYR A 14 13.06 5.61 -2.20
CA TYR A 14 12.54 5.79 -0.85
C TYR A 14 12.45 4.46 -0.11
N CYS A 15 13.02 4.40 1.10
CA CYS A 15 12.96 3.24 2.00
C CYS A 15 13.23 1.87 1.34
N PRO A 16 14.35 1.69 0.61
CA PRO A 16 14.66 0.40 -0.02
C PRO A 16 14.77 -0.72 1.02
N GLY A 17 14.19 -1.89 0.72
CA GLY A 17 14.23 -3.08 1.57
C GLY A 17 13.26 -3.09 2.76
N LEU A 18 12.63 -1.97 3.11
CA LEU A 18 11.59 -1.94 4.16
C LEU A 18 10.28 -2.58 3.67
N LEU A 19 9.45 -2.97 4.62
CA LEU A 19 8.09 -3.44 4.36
C LEU A 19 7.14 -2.28 4.06
N GLU A 20 6.21 -2.50 3.16
CA GLU A 20 5.14 -1.58 2.80
C GLU A 20 3.80 -2.35 2.82
N PRO A 21 2.88 -2.01 3.75
CA PRO A 21 1.59 -2.69 3.85
C PRO A 21 0.56 -2.26 2.79
N MET A 22 0.88 -1.28 1.94
CA MET A 22 0.00 -0.77 0.89
C MET A 22 0.62 -0.92 -0.49
N ALA A 23 -0.11 -1.47 -1.46
CA ALA A 23 0.23 -1.24 -2.86
C ALA A 23 -0.06 0.20 -3.25
N GLY A 24 0.83 0.81 -4.03
CA GLY A 24 0.65 2.17 -4.50
C GLY A 24 1.95 2.97 -4.67
N GLY A 25 1.86 4.02 -5.47
CA GLY A 25 2.97 4.91 -5.78
C GLY A 25 2.54 6.35 -5.99
N VAL A 26 3.34 7.07 -6.76
CA VAL A 26 3.13 8.51 -7.01
C VAL A 26 2.17 8.69 -8.17
N VAL A 27 1.15 9.53 -7.96
CA VAL A 27 0.20 9.89 -9.02
C VAL A 27 0.89 10.74 -10.08
N GLY A 28 0.81 10.32 -11.34
CA GLY A 28 1.37 11.02 -12.48
C GLY A 28 0.67 12.35 -12.80
N PHE A 29 1.32 13.22 -13.57
CA PHE A 29 0.70 14.46 -14.02
C PHE A 29 -0.51 14.18 -14.93
N GLY A 30 -1.69 14.65 -14.51
CA GLY A 30 -2.95 14.42 -15.22
C GLY A 30 -3.58 13.05 -14.95
N GLU A 31 -2.95 12.20 -14.14
CA GLU A 31 -3.48 10.93 -13.69
C GLU A 31 -4.43 11.15 -12.49
N SER A 32 -5.58 10.47 -12.50
CA SER A 32 -6.47 10.42 -11.34
C SER A 32 -5.97 9.44 -10.27
N TYR A 33 -6.43 9.59 -9.02
CA TYR A 33 -6.10 8.63 -7.96
C TYR A 33 -6.55 7.20 -8.29
N ASP A 34 -7.70 7.05 -8.94
CA ASP A 34 -8.24 5.76 -9.35
C ASP A 34 -7.37 5.11 -10.42
N GLU A 35 -6.99 5.85 -11.47
CA GLU A 35 -6.07 5.35 -12.51
C GLU A 35 -4.72 4.93 -11.92
N SER A 36 -4.16 5.76 -11.04
CA SER A 36 -2.92 5.46 -10.33
C SER A 36 -3.05 4.21 -9.47
N ALA A 37 -4.13 4.07 -8.69
CA ALA A 37 -4.34 2.90 -7.84
C ALA A 37 -4.42 1.59 -8.62
N TYR A 38 -5.09 1.58 -9.77
CA TYR A 38 -5.12 0.41 -10.66
C TYR A 38 -3.76 0.12 -11.31
N ARG A 39 -3.06 1.15 -11.80
CA ARG A 39 -1.74 1.01 -12.42
C ARG A 39 -0.72 0.45 -11.43
N GLU A 40 -0.61 1.06 -10.25
CA GLU A 40 0.37 0.67 -9.23
C GLU A 40 0.07 -0.74 -8.69
N LEU A 41 -1.20 -1.09 -8.50
CA LEU A 41 -1.58 -2.44 -8.09
C LEU A 41 -1.19 -3.49 -9.16
N ASP A 42 -1.26 -3.12 -10.44
CA ASP A 42 -0.78 -3.98 -11.52
C ASP A 42 0.76 -4.06 -11.55
N GLU A 43 1.45 -2.92 -11.46
CA GLU A 43 2.91 -2.86 -11.50
C GLU A 43 3.55 -3.64 -10.35
N GLU A 44 3.05 -3.46 -9.12
CA GLU A 44 3.65 -4.06 -7.92
C GLU A 44 3.21 -5.52 -7.69
N MET A 45 1.96 -5.87 -8.03
CA MET A 45 1.37 -7.17 -7.68
C MET A 45 0.84 -7.99 -8.87
N GLY A 46 0.78 -7.40 -10.07
CA GLY A 46 0.20 -8.04 -11.25
C GLY A 46 -1.32 -8.23 -11.18
N ILE A 47 -1.98 -7.58 -10.22
CA ILE A 47 -3.41 -7.73 -9.96
C ILE A 47 -4.17 -6.77 -10.87
N ARG A 48 -5.01 -7.34 -11.74
CA ARG A 48 -5.81 -6.61 -12.74
C ARG A 48 -7.28 -6.99 -12.63
N ASN A 49 -8.17 -6.08 -13.06
CA ASN A 49 -9.61 -6.31 -13.12
C ASN A 49 -10.28 -6.61 -11.77
N THR A 50 -9.66 -6.19 -10.66
CA THR A 50 -10.22 -6.32 -9.31
C THR A 50 -10.81 -4.98 -8.89
N PRO A 51 -12.12 -4.87 -8.62
CA PRO A 51 -12.73 -3.61 -8.21
C PRO A 51 -12.09 -3.05 -6.93
N LEU A 52 -11.67 -1.80 -6.99
CA LEU A 52 -11.16 -1.06 -5.84
C LEU A 52 -12.26 -0.24 -5.18
N THR A 53 -12.32 -0.30 -3.85
CA THR A 53 -13.22 0.53 -3.03
C THR A 53 -12.42 1.66 -2.41
N HIS A 54 -12.76 2.92 -2.72
CA HIS A 54 -12.17 4.07 -2.03
C HIS A 54 -12.57 4.08 -0.55
N ILE A 55 -11.59 4.25 0.33
CA ILE A 55 -11.79 4.26 1.78
C ILE A 55 -11.75 5.69 2.32
N THR A 56 -10.70 6.44 1.99
CA THR A 56 -10.51 7.83 2.43
C THR A 56 -9.35 8.48 1.68
N THR A 57 -9.24 9.80 1.78
CA THR A 57 -8.09 10.57 1.32
C THR A 57 -7.53 11.36 2.49
N PHE A 58 -6.21 11.32 2.67
CA PHE A 58 -5.54 11.97 3.79
C PHE A 58 -4.18 12.55 3.38
N SER A 59 -3.63 13.44 4.21
CA SER A 59 -2.26 13.92 4.07
C SER A 59 -1.36 13.31 5.14
N TYR A 60 -0.15 12.92 4.74
CA TYR A 60 0.94 12.58 5.65
C TYR A 60 2.04 13.63 5.53
N SER A 61 2.50 14.14 6.67
CA SER A 61 3.54 15.16 6.75
C SER A 61 4.59 14.76 7.77
N SER A 62 5.80 14.48 7.31
CA SER A 62 6.98 14.23 8.14
C SER A 62 8.20 14.69 7.35
N PRO A 63 8.89 15.79 7.77
CA PRO A 63 10.00 16.34 7.01
C PRO A 63 11.03 15.28 6.61
N PRO A 64 11.44 15.22 5.33
CA PRO A 64 11.19 16.20 4.26
C PRO A 64 9.90 15.95 3.44
N MET A 65 9.09 14.95 3.82
CA MET A 65 7.96 14.48 3.03
C MET A 65 6.63 15.15 3.42
N LEU A 66 5.89 15.59 2.40
CA LEU A 66 4.49 15.95 2.48
C LEU A 66 3.77 15.30 1.29
N VAL A 67 2.85 14.39 1.56
CA VAL A 67 2.12 13.65 0.53
C VAL A 67 0.63 13.64 0.81
N TRP A 68 -0.15 13.70 -0.26
CA TRP A 68 -1.58 13.42 -0.25
C TRP A 68 -1.80 12.03 -0.82
N ARG A 69 -2.54 11.19 -0.11
CA ARG A 69 -2.80 9.80 -0.50
C ARG A 69 -4.30 9.53 -0.48
N SER A 70 -4.78 8.80 -1.49
CA SER A 70 -6.10 8.18 -1.49
C SER A 70 -5.94 6.70 -1.22
N LEU A 71 -6.63 6.17 -0.21
CA LEU A 71 -6.62 4.76 0.13
C LEU A 71 -7.75 4.03 -0.55
N TYR A 72 -7.42 2.86 -1.03
CA TYR A 72 -8.34 1.93 -1.65
C TYR A 72 -8.20 0.56 -0.99
N ASP A 73 -9.26 -0.25 -1.05
CA ASP A 73 -9.28 -1.61 -0.55
C ASP A 73 -9.86 -2.56 -1.60
N CYS A 74 -9.39 -3.79 -1.59
CA CYS A 74 -9.96 -4.89 -2.36
C CYS A 74 -9.63 -6.23 -1.70
N VAL A 75 -10.45 -7.24 -2.03
CA VAL A 75 -10.18 -8.62 -1.64
C VAL A 75 -9.71 -9.37 -2.88
N TYR A 76 -8.57 -10.02 -2.76
CA TYR A 76 -7.96 -10.80 -3.83
C TYR A 76 -7.44 -12.12 -3.28
N ASP A 77 -7.77 -13.22 -3.96
CA ASP A 77 -7.36 -14.59 -3.62
C ASP A 77 -6.64 -15.29 -4.79
N GLY A 78 -6.32 -14.54 -5.84
CA GLY A 78 -5.62 -15.02 -7.03
C GLY A 78 -4.09 -15.00 -6.91
N PRO A 79 -3.39 -15.36 -8.00
CA PRO A 79 -1.94 -15.34 -8.05
C PRO A 79 -1.38 -13.91 -8.09
N VAL A 80 -0.35 -13.65 -7.29
CA VAL A 80 0.41 -12.40 -7.31
C VAL A 80 1.64 -12.58 -8.20
N THR A 81 1.85 -11.65 -9.13
CA THR A 81 3.04 -11.61 -10.01
C THR A 81 3.70 -10.25 -9.86
N LYS A 82 4.67 -10.19 -8.96
CA LYS A 82 5.40 -8.95 -8.66
C LYS A 82 6.37 -8.56 -9.78
N GLN A 83 6.66 -7.27 -9.92
CA GLN A 83 7.82 -6.79 -10.68
C GLN A 83 9.04 -6.65 -9.76
N ASP A 84 10.17 -7.21 -10.18
CA ASP A 84 11.38 -7.31 -9.34
C ASP A 84 12.00 -5.93 -9.04
N GLU A 85 11.84 -4.99 -9.97
CA GLU A 85 12.30 -3.60 -9.85
C GLU A 85 11.54 -2.83 -8.76
N GLU A 86 10.30 -3.23 -8.46
CA GLU A 86 9.43 -2.58 -7.48
C GLU A 86 9.42 -3.33 -6.14
N VAL A 87 9.32 -4.66 -6.19
CA VAL A 87 9.02 -5.50 -5.03
C VAL A 87 10.00 -6.68 -4.97
N ALA A 88 10.71 -6.82 -3.85
CA ALA A 88 11.59 -7.96 -3.60
C ALA A 88 10.81 -9.22 -3.19
N GLU A 89 9.76 -9.06 -2.39
CA GLU A 89 8.99 -10.17 -1.79
C GLU A 89 7.57 -9.70 -1.47
N VAL A 90 6.59 -10.61 -1.55
CA VAL A 90 5.22 -10.38 -1.08
C VAL A 90 4.91 -11.37 0.04
N LEU A 91 4.43 -10.84 1.17
CA LEU A 91 4.11 -11.58 2.38
C LEU A 91 2.60 -11.49 2.65
N LEU A 92 2.04 -12.54 3.23
CA LEU A 92 0.70 -12.50 3.83
C LEU A 92 0.83 -12.40 5.34
N LEU A 93 0.47 -11.24 5.90
CA LEU A 93 0.61 -10.94 7.32
C LEU A 93 -0.74 -10.59 7.95
N SER A 94 -0.93 -11.00 9.21
CA SER A 94 -2.06 -10.54 10.01
C SER A 94 -1.85 -9.09 10.49
N GLU A 95 -2.94 -8.43 10.89
CA GLU A 95 -2.89 -7.10 11.52
C GLU A 95 -1.84 -7.04 12.65
N GLN A 96 -1.85 -8.05 13.54
CA GLN A 96 -0.94 -8.12 14.68
C GLN A 96 0.52 -8.25 14.25
N GLN A 97 0.80 -9.02 13.20
CA GLN A 97 2.16 -9.17 12.66
C GLN A 97 2.67 -7.89 12.02
N ILE A 98 1.81 -7.13 11.35
CA ILE A 98 2.14 -5.83 10.76
C ILE A 98 2.47 -4.82 11.87
N LEU A 99 1.59 -4.70 12.88
CA LEU A 99 1.81 -3.79 14.00
C LEU A 99 3.07 -4.13 14.81
N ALA A 100 3.38 -5.41 15.00
CA ALA A 100 4.59 -5.84 15.71
C ALA A 100 5.89 -5.53 14.94
N ARG A 101 5.81 -5.28 13.63
CA ARG A 101 6.93 -5.01 12.73
C ARG A 101 7.03 -3.54 12.34
N GLU A 102 6.45 -2.62 13.12
CA GLU A 102 6.48 -1.17 12.83
C GLU A 102 7.89 -0.63 12.54
N HIS A 103 8.92 -1.15 13.19
CA HIS A 103 10.32 -0.75 12.97
C HIS A 103 10.90 -1.18 11.61
N ASP A 104 10.27 -2.13 10.91
CA ASP A 104 10.67 -2.64 9.59
C ASP A 104 9.72 -2.14 8.48
N ILE A 105 8.79 -1.22 8.80
CA ILE A 105 7.78 -0.70 7.84
C ILE A 105 8.09 0.75 7.49
N THR A 106 7.79 1.15 6.25
CA THR A 106 7.84 2.55 5.81
C THR A 106 7.02 3.45 6.75
N PRO A 107 7.56 4.60 7.19
CA PRO A 107 6.85 5.46 8.16
C PRO A 107 5.44 5.89 7.71
N ASP A 108 5.29 6.22 6.43
CA ASP A 108 4.02 6.59 5.80
C ASP A 108 3.13 5.40 5.48
N GLY A 109 3.69 4.23 5.17
CA GLY A 109 2.93 2.98 5.04
C GLY A 109 2.31 2.54 6.36
N MET A 110 3.05 2.63 7.47
CA MET A 110 2.48 2.37 8.80
C MET A 110 1.39 3.37 9.17
N PHE A 111 1.59 4.66 8.85
CA PHE A 111 0.54 5.66 9.03
C PHE A 111 -0.71 5.30 8.23
N ALA A 112 -0.55 4.99 6.94
CA ALA A 112 -1.62 4.57 6.04
C ALA A 112 -2.38 3.35 6.57
N PHE A 113 -1.66 2.34 7.08
CA PHE A 113 -2.27 1.14 7.65
C PHE A 113 -3.10 1.44 8.90
N ARG A 114 -2.59 2.27 9.82
CA ARG A 114 -3.36 2.72 10.99
C ARG A 114 -4.60 3.53 10.59
N THR A 115 -4.50 4.38 9.57
CA THR A 115 -5.63 5.11 9.00
C THR A 115 -6.67 4.15 8.42
N TYR A 116 -6.25 3.17 7.62
CA TYR A 116 -7.13 2.14 7.07
C TYR A 116 -7.88 1.38 8.17
N LEU A 117 -7.18 0.90 9.21
CA LEU A 117 -7.81 0.18 10.32
C LEU A 117 -8.85 1.04 11.06
N THR A 118 -8.62 2.35 11.17
CA THR A 118 -9.56 3.27 11.84
C THR A 118 -10.80 3.52 10.98
N SER A 119 -10.60 3.76 9.68
CA SER A 119 -11.68 4.03 8.72
C SER A 119 -12.55 2.80 8.47
N SER A 120 -11.95 1.63 8.23
CA SER A 120 -12.66 0.36 7.98
C SER A 120 -13.51 -0.10 9.16
N ARG A 121 -13.09 0.19 10.40
CA ARG A 121 -13.88 -0.12 11.61
C ARG A 121 -15.07 0.82 11.80
N THR A 122 -15.07 1.99 11.16
CA THR A 122 -16.16 2.97 11.25
C THR A 122 -17.27 2.65 10.25
N THR A 123 -16.93 2.11 9.08
CA THR A 123 -17.90 1.65 8.06
C THR A 123 -18.59 0.32 8.41
N ALA A 124 -18.11 -0.42 9.41
CA ALA A 124 -18.72 -1.68 9.88
C ALA A 124 -19.80 -1.50 10.97
N LYS A 125 -20.33 -0.28 11.17
CA LYS A 125 -21.44 0.01 12.10
C LYS A 125 -22.72 0.39 11.37
#